data_AF-A0A8J7PMX2-F1
#
_entry.id   AF-A0A8J7PMX2-F1
#
_cell.length_a   1.000
_cell.length_b   1.000
_cell.length_c   1.000
_cell.angle_alpha   90.00
_cell.angle_beta   90.00
_cell.angle_gamma   90.00
#
_symmetry.space_group_name_H-M   'P 1'
#
loop_
_entity.id
_entity.type
_entity.pdbx_description
1 polymer ?
#
loop_
_entity_poly.entity_id
_entity_poly.type
_entity_poly.pdbx_seq_one_letter_code
_entity_poly.pdbx_strand_id
1 'polypeptide(L)'
;MLTDMGAKRLEVECQILCAALRQSWSSQDLRGVLTAAGQLAEFFPDLLRSGSLKNSDLPDLYEFLGVDKKVGPNKMKALFRLQRKRHLMTKKLHGRENRLAYYELLDCGLVLKHPRLRLSHDLNVLRQALVKHNLIPDDGSFNAPGQAMPHHAAPQSGQDLLNMPGLPPLVRLMVDNRFLGPSEVQALHFQLTNFKKLTLEEAILQAGYVDGVTLQALKAHLGTSAGI
;
A
#
# COMPACT_ATOMS: atom_id res chain seq x y z
N MET A 1 -10.44 -22.74 7.54
CA MET A 1 -11.37 -21.77 6.91
C MET A 1 -11.41 -20.39 7.58
N LEU A 2 -10.61 -20.10 8.63
CA LEU A 2 -10.60 -18.80 9.31
C LEU A 2 -9.63 -17.75 8.70
N THR A 3 -8.66 -18.18 7.88
CA THR A 3 -7.59 -17.34 7.31
C THR A 3 -8.03 -16.40 6.19
N ASP A 4 -9.18 -16.68 5.56
CA ASP A 4 -9.68 -15.93 4.40
C ASP A 4 -10.47 -14.67 4.80
N MET A 5 -10.98 -14.62 6.03
CA MET A 5 -11.79 -13.49 6.53
C MET A 5 -10.96 -12.22 6.73
N GLY A 6 -9.73 -12.35 7.24
CA GLY A 6 -8.83 -11.20 7.47
C GLY A 6 -8.33 -10.56 6.18
N ALA A 7 -7.87 -11.38 5.22
CA ALA A 7 -7.43 -10.90 3.91
C ALA A 7 -8.59 -10.25 3.13
N LYS A 8 -9.78 -10.85 3.14
CA LYS A 8 -10.99 -10.25 2.55
C LYS A 8 -11.37 -8.94 3.21
N ARG A 9 -11.21 -8.82 4.53
CA ARG A 9 -11.50 -7.59 5.26
C ARG A 9 -10.52 -6.47 4.91
N LEU A 10 -9.21 -6.72 4.91
CA LEU A 10 -8.24 -5.70 4.45
C LEU A 10 -8.53 -5.32 2.99
N GLU A 11 -8.81 -6.31 2.13
CA GLU A 11 -9.15 -6.02 0.74
C GLU A 11 -10.33 -5.05 0.65
N VAL A 12 -11.39 -5.27 1.42
CA VAL A 12 -12.56 -4.39 1.51
C VAL A 12 -12.19 -3.02 2.09
N GLU A 13 -11.44 -2.95 3.18
CA GLU A 13 -10.99 -1.69 3.79
C GLU A 13 -10.13 -0.87 2.81
N CYS A 14 -9.13 -1.47 2.17
CA CYS A 14 -8.35 -0.83 1.12
C CYS A 14 -9.20 -0.38 -0.07
N GLN A 15 -10.23 -1.15 -0.47
CA GLN A 15 -11.15 -0.75 -1.54
C GLN A 15 -12.00 0.46 -1.13
N ILE A 16 -12.49 0.49 0.11
CA ILE A 16 -13.23 1.63 0.67
C ILE A 16 -12.33 2.88 0.68
N LEU A 17 -11.10 2.75 1.18
CA LEU A 17 -10.13 3.84 1.25
C LEU A 17 -9.71 4.34 -0.14
N CYS A 18 -9.48 3.43 -1.09
CA CYS A 18 -9.29 3.75 -2.50
C CYS A 18 -10.45 4.57 -3.07
N ALA A 19 -11.69 4.16 -2.78
CA ALA A 19 -12.88 4.83 -3.28
C ALA A 19 -13.02 6.23 -2.66
N ALA A 20 -12.84 6.34 -1.34
CA ALA A 20 -12.89 7.60 -0.60
C ALA A 20 -11.84 8.59 -1.13
N LEU A 21 -10.57 8.17 -1.24
CA LEU A 21 -9.48 9.02 -1.73
C LEU A 21 -9.76 9.60 -3.12
N ARG A 22 -10.27 8.78 -4.04
CA ARG A 22 -10.59 9.21 -5.42
C ARG A 22 -11.81 10.11 -5.49
N GLN A 23 -12.81 9.89 -4.64
CA GLN A 23 -13.97 10.77 -4.53
C GLN A 23 -13.51 12.15 -4.05
N SER A 24 -12.73 12.20 -2.96
CA SER A 24 -12.16 13.43 -2.41
C SER A 24 -11.28 14.17 -3.42
N TRP A 25 -10.44 13.46 -4.19
CA TRP A 25 -9.64 14.08 -5.25
C TRP A 25 -10.55 14.83 -6.23
N SER A 26 -11.63 14.21 -6.67
CA SER A 26 -12.51 14.81 -7.67
C SER A 26 -13.41 15.93 -7.15
N SER A 27 -13.59 16.09 -5.84
CA SER A 27 -14.50 17.08 -5.25
C SER A 27 -13.89 18.46 -5.06
N GLN A 28 -12.65 18.69 -5.54
CA GLN A 28 -11.87 19.92 -5.29
C GLN A 28 -11.66 20.25 -3.81
N ASP A 29 -12.00 19.33 -2.90
CA ASP A 29 -11.79 19.47 -1.46
C ASP A 29 -10.35 19.10 -1.11
N LEU A 30 -9.45 20.05 -1.38
CA LEU A 30 -8.03 19.87 -1.10
C LEU A 30 -7.78 19.55 0.38
N ARG A 31 -8.56 20.13 1.29
CA ARG A 31 -8.40 19.89 2.73
C ARG A 31 -8.77 18.46 3.11
N GLY A 32 -9.91 17.96 2.60
CA GLY A 32 -10.33 16.57 2.80
C GLY A 32 -9.35 15.58 2.19
N VAL A 33 -8.81 15.89 0.99
CA VAL A 33 -7.78 15.08 0.34
C VAL A 33 -6.50 14.99 1.17
N LEU A 34 -5.98 16.13 1.64
CA LEU A 34 -4.76 16.16 2.46
C LEU A 34 -4.96 15.46 3.80
N THR A 35 -6.10 15.68 4.46
CA THR A 35 -6.43 15.02 5.73
C THR A 35 -6.51 13.50 5.55
N ALA A 36 -7.24 13.03 4.53
CA ALA A 36 -7.38 11.61 4.26
C ALA A 36 -6.05 10.97 3.84
N ALA A 37 -5.27 11.63 2.99
CA ALA A 37 -3.96 11.14 2.55
C ALA A 37 -2.96 11.09 3.71
N GLY A 38 -2.96 12.10 4.59
CA GLY A 38 -2.14 12.14 5.80
C GLY A 38 -2.51 11.02 6.77
N GLN A 39 -3.81 10.83 7.06
CA GLN A 39 -4.26 9.71 7.89
C GLN A 39 -3.88 8.36 7.27
N LEU A 40 -4.08 8.18 5.96
CA LEU A 40 -3.68 6.96 5.25
C LEU A 40 -2.17 6.71 5.32
N ALA A 41 -1.36 7.76 5.22
CA ALA A 41 0.09 7.69 5.37
C ALA A 41 0.50 7.24 6.77
N GLU A 42 -0.21 7.66 7.81
CA GLU A 42 0.01 7.22 9.19
C GLU A 42 -0.41 5.76 9.40
N PHE A 43 -1.55 5.33 8.84
CA PHE A 43 -2.04 3.95 8.97
C PHE A 43 -1.23 2.94 8.16
N PHE A 44 -0.68 3.37 7.03
CA PHE A 44 0.02 2.51 6.07
C PHE A 44 1.29 3.20 5.52
N PRO A 45 2.28 3.48 6.38
CA PRO A 45 3.51 4.16 5.98
C PRO A 45 4.31 3.37 4.94
N ASP A 46 4.13 2.04 4.89
CA ASP A 46 4.73 1.14 3.90
C ASP A 46 4.19 1.33 2.48
N LEU A 47 2.98 1.91 2.32
CA LEU A 47 2.40 2.16 0.99
C LEU A 47 3.03 3.35 0.28
N LEU A 48 3.73 4.22 1.01
CA LEU A 48 4.46 5.34 0.46
C LEU A 48 5.91 4.95 0.24
N ARG A 49 6.45 5.24 -0.95
CA ARG A 49 7.88 5.06 -1.17
C ARG A 49 8.66 6.01 -0.25
N SER A 50 9.53 5.45 0.59
CA SER A 50 10.54 6.19 1.35
C SER A 50 11.68 6.56 0.40
N GLY A 51 11.81 7.84 0.08
CA GLY A 51 12.85 8.32 -0.81
C GLY A 51 12.53 9.71 -1.37
N SER A 52 13.59 10.46 -1.66
CA SER A 52 13.47 11.77 -2.30
C SER A 52 12.69 11.65 -3.61
N LEU A 53 11.56 12.36 -3.71
CA LEU A 53 10.73 12.45 -4.94
C LEU A 53 11.51 13.01 -6.13
N LYS A 54 12.70 13.58 -5.92
CA LYS A 54 13.53 14.26 -6.91
C LYS A 54 13.92 13.39 -8.12
N ASN A 55 13.80 12.06 -8.06
CA ASN A 55 14.28 11.17 -9.12
C ASN A 55 13.30 10.08 -9.60
N SER A 56 12.01 10.12 -9.24
CA SER A 56 11.08 9.09 -9.75
C SER A 56 9.65 9.61 -9.88
N ASP A 57 9.35 10.27 -11.01
CA ASP A 57 7.97 10.41 -11.47
C ASP A 57 7.41 9.00 -11.66
N LEU A 58 6.39 8.66 -10.88
CA LEU A 58 5.70 7.39 -11.03
C LEU A 58 4.68 7.62 -12.14
N PRO A 59 4.70 6.82 -13.21
CA PRO A 59 3.74 7.00 -14.28
C PRO A 59 2.33 6.77 -13.74
N ASP A 60 1.40 7.64 -14.10
CA ASP A 60 -0.02 7.44 -13.81
C ASP A 60 -0.52 6.23 -14.63
N LEU A 61 -0.76 5.11 -13.94
CA LEU A 61 -1.14 3.87 -14.59
C LEU A 61 -2.56 3.93 -15.17
N TYR A 62 -3.39 4.86 -14.70
CA TYR A 62 -4.72 5.10 -15.24
C TYR A 62 -4.64 5.77 -16.61
N GLU A 63 -3.74 6.75 -16.76
CA GLU A 63 -3.45 7.38 -18.04
C GLU A 63 -2.87 6.38 -19.03
N PHE A 64 -1.91 5.54 -18.58
CA PHE A 64 -1.34 4.48 -19.40
C PHE A 64 -2.39 3.51 -19.96
N LEU A 65 -3.40 3.13 -19.17
CA LEU A 65 -4.49 2.27 -19.63
C LEU A 65 -5.63 3.01 -20.33
N GLY A 66 -5.65 4.34 -20.29
CA GLY A 66 -6.75 5.17 -20.77
C GLY A 66 -8.05 4.91 -20.00
N VAL A 67 -7.98 4.76 -18.68
CA VAL A 67 -9.14 4.46 -17.82
C VAL A 67 -9.29 5.50 -16.71
N ASP A 68 -10.53 5.75 -16.29
CA ASP A 68 -10.79 6.70 -15.21
C ASP A 68 -10.37 6.13 -13.83
N LYS A 69 -9.80 6.97 -12.97
CA LYS A 69 -9.37 6.61 -11.60
C LYS A 69 -10.52 6.00 -10.79
N LYS A 70 -11.76 6.48 -10.96
CA LYS A 70 -12.99 6.06 -10.26
C LYS A 70 -13.48 4.66 -10.63
N VAL A 71 -12.88 4.01 -11.63
CA VAL A 71 -13.26 2.66 -12.03
C VAL A 71 -13.15 1.69 -10.85
N GLY A 72 -14.27 1.09 -10.46
CA GLY A 72 -14.31 0.08 -9.40
C GLY A 72 -13.47 -1.18 -9.73
N PRO A 73 -13.12 -2.00 -8.73
CA PRO A 73 -12.19 -3.12 -8.89
C PRO A 73 -12.65 -4.16 -9.93
N ASN A 74 -13.94 -4.50 -9.97
CA ASN A 74 -14.48 -5.48 -10.92
C ASN A 74 -14.42 -4.96 -12.37
N LYS A 75 -14.77 -3.69 -12.57
CA LYS A 75 -14.68 -3.05 -13.89
C LYS A 75 -13.22 -2.89 -14.33
N MET A 76 -12.30 -2.61 -13.40
CA MET A 76 -10.85 -2.57 -13.67
C MET A 76 -10.33 -3.93 -14.15
N LYS A 77 -10.71 -5.03 -13.46
CA LYS A 77 -10.37 -6.39 -13.87
C LYS A 77 -10.88 -6.70 -15.29
N ALA A 78 -12.10 -6.29 -15.62
CA ALA A 78 -12.68 -6.48 -16.95
C ALA A 78 -11.96 -5.66 -18.04
N LEU A 79 -11.71 -4.37 -17.79
CA LEU A 79 -10.98 -3.49 -18.70
C LEU A 79 -9.55 -3.98 -18.96
N PHE A 80 -8.86 -4.43 -17.92
CA PHE A 80 -7.53 -5.02 -18.06
C PHE A 80 -7.56 -6.27 -18.96
N ARG A 81 -8.53 -7.18 -18.77
CA ARG A 81 -8.69 -8.36 -19.63
C ARG A 81 -8.92 -7.96 -21.10
N LEU A 82 -9.73 -6.92 -21.33
CA LEU A 82 -10.01 -6.40 -22.67
C LEU A 82 -8.74 -5.81 -23.31
N GLN A 83 -7.99 -4.97 -22.59
CA GLN A 83 -6.74 -4.39 -23.09
C GLN A 83 -5.69 -5.45 -23.38
N ARG A 84 -5.56 -6.46 -22.51
CA ARG A 84 -4.67 -7.60 -22.73
C ARG A 84 -5.05 -8.37 -24.00
N LYS A 85 -6.34 -8.65 -24.20
CA LYS A 85 -6.83 -9.31 -25.41
C LYS A 85 -6.56 -8.46 -26.65
N ARG A 86 -6.84 -7.16 -26.58
CA ARG A 86 -6.59 -6.22 -27.67
C ARG A 86 -5.12 -6.19 -28.07
N HIS A 87 -4.21 -6.06 -27.09
CA HIS A 87 -2.77 -6.07 -27.35
C HIS A 87 -2.36 -7.35 -28.08
N LEU A 88 -2.76 -8.54 -27.61
CA LEU A 88 -2.39 -9.80 -28.24
C LEU A 88 -2.97 -9.97 -29.66
N MET A 89 -4.13 -9.36 -29.94
CA MET A 89 -4.77 -9.42 -31.25
C MET A 89 -4.15 -8.43 -32.25
N THR A 90 -3.77 -7.23 -31.80
CA THR A 90 -3.24 -6.18 -32.68
C THR A 90 -1.72 -6.21 -32.79
N LYS A 91 -1.03 -6.58 -31.72
CA LYS A 91 0.43 -6.68 -31.61
C LYS A 91 0.78 -8.11 -31.23
N LYS A 92 1.09 -8.95 -32.22
CA LYS A 92 1.65 -10.28 -31.95
C LYS A 92 2.94 -10.10 -31.13
N LEU A 93 3.23 -11.02 -30.20
CA LEU A 93 4.40 -10.97 -29.30
C LEU A 93 5.76 -11.25 -30.00
N HIS A 94 5.91 -10.79 -31.24
CA HIS A 94 7.13 -10.87 -32.00
C HIS A 94 7.96 -9.60 -31.81
N GLY A 95 9.27 -9.76 -31.64
CA GLY A 95 10.19 -8.66 -31.34
C GLY A 95 10.24 -8.30 -29.86
N ARG A 96 11.38 -7.72 -29.46
CA ARG A 96 11.65 -7.34 -28.06
C ARG A 96 10.67 -6.28 -27.54
N GLU A 97 10.40 -5.25 -28.35
CA GLU A 97 9.57 -4.10 -27.96
C GLU A 97 8.13 -4.48 -27.64
N ASN A 98 7.50 -5.31 -28.49
CA ASN A 98 6.12 -5.76 -28.25
C ASN A 98 6.03 -6.62 -26.98
N ARG A 99 7.06 -7.43 -26.67
CA ARG A 99 7.11 -8.19 -25.41
C ARG A 99 7.25 -7.28 -24.20
N LEU A 100 8.13 -6.28 -24.27
CA LEU A 100 8.31 -5.30 -23.18
C LEU A 100 7.00 -4.53 -22.92
N ALA A 101 6.36 -4.01 -23.97
CA ALA A 101 5.08 -3.32 -23.85
C ALA A 101 3.96 -4.23 -23.30
N TYR A 102 4.01 -5.54 -23.61
CA TYR A 102 3.10 -6.51 -23.01
C TYR A 102 3.38 -6.74 -21.53
N TYR A 103 4.64 -6.81 -21.11
CA TYR A 103 5.01 -6.94 -19.69
C TYR A 103 4.63 -5.69 -18.90
N GLU A 104 4.85 -4.49 -19.43
CA GLU A 104 4.39 -3.23 -18.82
C GLU A 104 2.87 -3.24 -18.62
N LEU A 105 2.12 -3.73 -19.61
CA LEU A 105 0.68 -3.91 -19.48
C LEU A 105 0.34 -4.89 -18.34
N LEU A 106 1.02 -6.03 -18.24
CA LEU A 106 0.78 -7.01 -17.17
C LEU A 106 1.09 -6.43 -15.79
N ASP A 107 2.19 -5.70 -15.64
CA ASP A 107 2.60 -5.05 -14.39
C ASP A 107 1.58 -3.99 -13.97
N CYS A 108 1.15 -3.15 -14.91
CA CYS A 108 0.08 -2.19 -14.68
C CYS A 108 -1.20 -2.89 -14.20
N GLY A 109 -1.57 -3.99 -14.86
CA GLY A 109 -2.69 -4.82 -14.45
C GLY A 109 -2.53 -5.35 -13.03
N LEU A 110 -1.36 -5.87 -12.67
CA LEU A 110 -1.08 -6.38 -11.34
C LEU A 110 -1.36 -5.30 -10.29
N VAL A 111 -0.78 -4.11 -10.45
CA VAL A 111 -0.97 -3.00 -9.52
C VAL A 111 -2.44 -2.60 -9.40
N LEU A 112 -3.14 -2.36 -10.51
CA LEU A 112 -4.51 -1.82 -10.47
C LEU A 112 -5.61 -2.86 -10.16
N LYS A 113 -5.31 -4.16 -10.21
CA LYS A 113 -6.26 -5.22 -9.81
C LYS A 113 -6.22 -5.51 -8.31
N HIS A 114 -5.08 -5.25 -7.65
CA HIS A 114 -4.89 -5.54 -6.23
C HIS A 114 -5.14 -4.29 -5.39
N PRO A 115 -6.13 -4.28 -4.47
CA PRO A 115 -6.53 -3.05 -3.78
C PRO A 115 -5.43 -2.36 -2.98
N ARG A 116 -4.57 -3.10 -2.28
CA ARG A 116 -3.44 -2.51 -1.53
C ARG A 116 -2.40 -1.87 -2.45
N LEU A 117 -2.01 -2.57 -3.54
CA LEU A 117 -1.08 -2.03 -4.53
C LEU A 117 -1.67 -0.81 -5.25
N ARG A 118 -2.97 -0.85 -5.54
CA ARG A 118 -3.70 0.26 -6.13
C ARG A 118 -3.79 1.46 -5.19
N LEU A 119 -4.00 1.23 -3.89
CA LEU A 119 -3.99 2.29 -2.87
C LEU A 119 -2.61 2.95 -2.77
N SER A 120 -1.54 2.14 -2.75
CA SER A 120 -0.16 2.64 -2.80
C SER A 120 0.07 3.49 -4.05
N HIS A 121 -0.35 3.00 -5.23
CA HIS A 121 -0.24 3.77 -6.47
C HIS A 121 -1.00 5.10 -6.40
N ASP A 122 -2.25 5.09 -5.94
CA ASP A 122 -3.09 6.28 -5.80
C ASP A 122 -2.45 7.32 -4.88
N LEU A 123 -1.92 6.90 -3.72
CA LEU A 123 -1.25 7.77 -2.77
C LEU A 123 0.02 8.40 -3.36
N ASN A 124 0.82 7.62 -4.10
CA ASN A 124 2.05 8.13 -4.71
C ASN A 124 1.78 9.12 -5.85
N VAL A 125 0.80 8.83 -6.71
CA VAL A 125 0.40 9.72 -7.82
C VAL A 125 -0.25 11.00 -7.27
N LEU A 126 -1.05 10.90 -6.21
CA LEU A 126 -1.59 12.07 -5.52
C LEU A 126 -0.46 12.91 -4.91
N ARG A 127 0.48 12.29 -4.19
CA ARG A 127 1.63 12.97 -3.58
C ARG A 127 2.45 13.75 -4.62
N GLN A 128 2.71 13.15 -5.78
CA GLN A 128 3.43 13.81 -6.89
C GLN A 128 2.66 15.02 -7.45
N ALA A 129 1.35 14.88 -7.64
CA ALA A 129 0.52 16.00 -8.09
C ALA A 129 0.54 17.15 -7.07
N LEU A 130 0.42 16.86 -5.78
CA LEU A 130 0.43 17.86 -4.71
C LEU A 130 1.76 18.61 -4.62
N VAL A 131 2.90 17.90 -4.72
CA VAL A 131 4.24 18.52 -4.78
C VAL A 131 4.38 19.41 -6.01
N LYS A 132 4.02 18.90 -7.19
CA LYS A 132 4.10 19.64 -8.46
C LYS A 132 3.29 20.96 -8.44
N HIS A 133 2.19 20.98 -7.69
CA HIS A 133 1.35 22.16 -7.51
C HIS A 133 1.71 23.01 -6.29
N ASN A 134 2.82 22.72 -5.59
CA ASN A 134 3.28 23.40 -4.37
C ASN A 134 2.24 23.40 -3.23
N LEU A 135 1.42 22.34 -3.14
CA LEU A 135 0.39 22.18 -2.12
C LEU A 135 0.90 21.44 -0.88
N ILE A 136 2.01 20.71 -1.02
CA ILE A 136 2.77 20.07 0.06
C ILE A 136 4.28 20.26 -0.20
N PRO A 137 5.17 20.06 0.80
CA PRO A 137 6.60 20.26 0.65
C PRO A 137 7.25 19.22 -0.28
N ASP A 138 8.43 19.55 -0.81
CA ASP A 138 9.21 18.70 -1.73
C ASP A 138 9.66 17.36 -1.13
N ASP A 139 9.61 17.22 0.19
CA ASP A 139 9.85 15.96 0.90
C ASP A 139 8.69 14.96 0.73
N GLY A 140 7.55 15.42 0.21
CA GLY A 140 6.35 14.62 -0.01
C GLY A 140 5.56 14.34 1.25
N SER A 141 5.83 15.02 2.36
CA SER A 141 5.00 14.96 3.56
C SER A 141 3.62 15.55 3.28
N PHE A 142 2.55 14.95 3.81
CA PHE A 142 1.19 15.49 3.62
C PHE A 142 0.88 16.69 4.55
N ASN A 143 1.91 17.41 5.00
CA ASN A 143 1.78 18.57 5.85
C ASN A 143 1.46 19.80 4.98
N ALA A 144 0.25 20.32 5.04
CA ALA A 144 -0.02 21.63 4.42
C ALA A 144 0.74 22.75 5.15
N PRO A 145 1.29 23.75 4.45
CA PRO A 145 1.84 24.93 5.09
C PRO A 145 0.75 25.61 5.95
N GLY A 146 0.95 25.63 7.27
CA GLY A 146 0.04 26.26 8.22
C GLY A 146 -1.07 25.39 8.82
N GLN A 147 -1.12 24.07 8.56
CA GLN A 147 -2.02 23.16 9.27
C GLN A 147 -1.26 22.26 10.24
N ALA A 148 -1.48 22.47 11.54
CA ALA A 148 -1.16 21.47 12.55
C ALA A 148 -2.14 20.30 12.36
N MET A 149 -1.65 19.17 11.85
CA MET A 149 -2.38 17.90 11.92
C MET A 149 -2.77 17.64 13.38
N PRO A 150 -3.98 17.14 13.68
CA PRO A 150 -4.31 16.76 15.04
C PRO A 150 -3.26 15.78 15.54
N HIS A 151 -2.60 16.14 16.64
CA HIS A 151 -1.54 15.36 17.27
C HIS A 151 -2.08 13.97 17.68
N HIS A 152 -2.07 13.01 16.78
CA HIS A 152 -1.80 11.63 17.15
C HIS A 152 -0.32 11.58 17.55
N ALA A 153 -0.02 10.95 18.69
CA ALA A 153 1.32 10.91 19.27
C ALA A 153 2.37 10.64 18.17
N ALA A 154 3.42 11.47 18.12
CA ALA A 154 4.45 11.38 17.09
C ALA A 154 4.84 9.91 16.87
N PRO A 155 4.63 9.34 15.68
CA PRO A 155 4.85 7.93 15.48
C PRO A 155 6.34 7.69 15.67
N GLN A 156 6.69 6.82 16.64
CA GLN A 156 8.08 6.37 16.80
C GLN A 156 8.56 5.85 15.45
N SER A 157 9.78 6.23 15.06
CA SER A 157 10.28 5.85 13.74
C SER A 157 10.38 4.33 13.66
N GLY A 158 10.14 3.76 12.47
CA GLY A 158 10.28 2.32 12.26
C GLY A 158 11.65 1.76 12.69
N GLN A 159 12.71 2.57 12.60
CA GLN A 159 14.04 2.20 13.09
C GLN A 159 14.13 2.19 14.62
N ASP A 160 13.49 3.13 15.30
CA ASP A 160 13.44 3.14 16.77
C ASP A 160 12.64 1.93 17.29
N LEU A 161 11.58 1.55 16.57
CA LEU A 161 10.76 0.38 16.90
C LEU A 161 11.52 -0.94 16.73
N LEU A 162 12.38 -1.05 15.71
CA LEU A 162 13.24 -2.22 15.52
C LEU A 162 14.23 -2.40 16.69
N ASN A 163 14.67 -1.29 17.29
CA ASN A 163 15.60 -1.28 18.41
C ASN A 163 14.91 -1.29 19.78
N MET A 164 13.57 -1.30 19.82
CA MET A 164 12.84 -1.19 21.07
C MET A 164 12.92 -2.49 21.89
N PRO A 165 13.28 -2.44 23.19
CA PRO A 165 13.22 -3.61 24.04
C PRO A 165 11.77 -4.07 24.18
N GLY A 166 11.49 -5.29 23.70
CA GLY A 166 10.15 -5.90 23.81
C GLY A 166 9.40 -6.11 22.50
N LEU A 167 10.04 -5.89 21.33
CA LEU A 167 9.42 -6.23 20.04
C LEU A 167 8.96 -7.70 20.04
N PRO A 168 7.70 -8.01 19.64
CA PRO A 168 7.17 -9.37 19.70
C PRO A 168 8.07 -10.37 18.94
N PRO A 169 8.31 -11.59 19.46
CA PRO A 169 9.20 -12.57 18.85
C PRO A 169 8.86 -12.87 17.38
N LEU A 170 7.57 -12.89 17.05
CA LEU A 170 7.10 -13.08 15.68
C LEU A 170 7.49 -11.93 14.75
N VAL A 171 7.42 -10.68 15.22
CA VAL A 171 7.83 -9.52 14.42
C VAL A 171 9.34 -9.55 14.19
N ARG A 172 10.15 -9.89 15.22
CA ARG A 172 11.60 -10.05 15.06
C ARG A 172 11.95 -11.11 14.03
N LEU A 173 11.36 -12.29 14.15
CA LEU A 173 11.58 -13.38 13.20
C LEU A 173 11.23 -12.95 11.77
N MET A 174 10.14 -12.19 11.59
CA MET A 174 9.76 -11.68 10.28
C MET A 174 10.71 -10.61 9.73
N VAL A 175 11.27 -9.75 10.59
CA VAL A 175 12.33 -8.79 10.21
C VAL A 175 13.60 -9.54 9.79
N ASP A 176 14.04 -10.52 10.57
CA ASP A 176 15.24 -11.32 10.30
C ASP A 176 15.12 -12.08 8.97
N ASN A 177 13.92 -12.56 8.64
CA ASN A 177 13.60 -13.21 7.38
C ASN A 177 13.25 -12.23 6.25
N ARG A 178 13.41 -10.92 6.46
CA ARG A 178 13.14 -9.85 5.49
C ARG A 178 11.70 -9.77 4.98
N PHE A 179 10.73 -10.30 5.73
CA PHE A 179 9.30 -10.10 5.47
C PHE A 179 8.83 -8.70 5.89
N LEU A 180 9.51 -8.07 6.85
CA LEU A 180 9.18 -6.74 7.36
C LEU A 180 10.43 -5.85 7.36
N GLY A 181 10.27 -4.60 6.95
CA GLY A 181 11.22 -3.53 7.16
C GLY A 181 10.75 -2.55 8.23
N PRO A 182 11.48 -1.43 8.42
CA PRO A 182 11.16 -0.43 9.44
C PRO A 182 9.74 0.13 9.29
N SER A 183 9.31 0.43 8.06
CA SER A 183 7.98 1.00 7.78
C SER A 183 6.86 0.00 8.09
N GLU A 184 7.04 -1.28 7.80
CA GLU A 184 6.04 -2.31 8.08
C GLU A 184 5.91 -2.57 9.58
N VAL A 185 7.03 -2.51 10.32
CA VAL A 185 7.02 -2.61 11.80
C VAL A 185 6.29 -1.42 12.41
N GLN A 186 6.51 -0.21 11.89
CA GLN A 186 5.79 0.99 12.30
C GLN A 186 4.30 0.88 12.04
N ALA A 187 3.91 0.38 10.86
CA ALA A 187 2.51 0.14 10.51
C ALA A 187 1.85 -0.86 11.47
N LEU A 188 2.49 -2.00 11.75
CA LEU A 188 1.98 -3.00 12.69
C LEU A 188 1.81 -2.42 14.10
N HIS A 189 2.80 -1.69 14.59
CA HIS A 189 2.75 -1.06 15.92
C HIS A 189 1.57 -0.07 16.02
N PHE A 190 1.41 0.79 15.02
CA PHE A 190 0.32 1.76 14.97
C PHE A 190 -1.05 1.08 14.90
N GLN A 191 -1.21 0.05 14.06
CA GLN A 191 -2.45 -0.71 13.94
C GLN A 191 -2.83 -1.37 15.28
N LEU A 192 -1.88 -2.00 15.97
CA LEU A 192 -2.12 -2.66 17.26
C LEU A 192 -2.45 -1.66 18.37
N THR A 193 -1.86 -0.46 18.33
CA THR A 193 -2.10 0.59 19.32
C THR A 193 -3.48 1.23 19.14
N ASN A 194 -3.89 1.50 17.89
CA ASN A 194 -5.14 2.20 17.61
C ASN A 194 -6.36 1.27 17.51
N PHE A 195 -6.17 0.02 17.10
CA PHE A 195 -7.25 -0.97 16.99
C PHE A 195 -7.14 -2.01 18.12
N LYS A 196 -7.64 -1.66 19.31
CA LYS A 196 -7.57 -2.49 20.54
C LYS A 196 -8.12 -3.92 20.44
N LYS A 197 -8.84 -4.27 19.37
CA LYS A 197 -9.38 -5.63 19.12
C LYS A 197 -8.58 -6.43 18.10
N LEU A 198 -7.56 -5.84 17.48
CA LEU A 198 -6.76 -6.47 16.44
C LEU A 198 -5.58 -7.21 17.08
N THR A 199 -5.46 -8.51 16.79
CA THR A 199 -4.29 -9.28 17.20
C THR A 199 -3.12 -9.07 16.23
N LEU A 200 -1.89 -9.34 16.67
CA LEU A 200 -0.69 -9.24 15.83
C LEU A 200 -0.79 -10.13 14.58
N GLU A 201 -1.34 -11.33 14.72
CA GLU A 201 -1.51 -12.28 13.62
C GLU A 201 -2.53 -11.79 12.61
N GLU A 202 -3.64 -11.23 13.09
CA GLU A 202 -4.63 -10.59 12.24
C GLU A 202 -4.03 -9.37 11.54
N ALA A 203 -3.24 -8.54 12.21
CA ALA A 203 -2.58 -7.39 11.60
C ALA A 203 -1.60 -7.81 10.48
N ILE A 204 -0.81 -8.88 10.70
CA ILE A 204 0.12 -9.42 9.71
C ILE A 204 -0.62 -9.97 8.49
N LEU A 205 -1.67 -10.78 8.71
CA LEU A 205 -2.45 -11.38 7.62
C LEU A 205 -3.30 -10.35 6.89
N GLN A 206 -3.90 -9.41 7.63
CA GLN A 206 -4.61 -8.28 7.04
C GLN A 206 -3.64 -7.53 6.15
N ALA A 207 -2.46 -7.17 6.66
CA ALA A 207 -1.51 -6.41 5.87
C ALA A 207 -0.93 -7.15 4.65
N GLY A 208 -1.05 -8.48 4.61
CA GLY A 208 -0.61 -9.30 3.49
C GLY A 208 0.91 -9.43 3.41
N TYR A 209 1.62 -9.23 4.52
CA TYR A 209 3.08 -9.40 4.58
C TYR A 209 3.48 -10.86 4.33
N VAL A 210 2.66 -11.80 4.81
CA VAL A 210 2.80 -13.24 4.59
C VAL A 210 1.42 -13.88 4.45
N ASP A 211 1.36 -15.05 3.80
CA ASP A 211 0.13 -15.85 3.76
C ASP A 211 -0.06 -16.69 5.04
N GLY A 212 -1.24 -17.30 5.19
CA GLY A 212 -1.56 -18.09 6.37
C GLY A 212 -0.66 -19.31 6.58
N VAL A 213 -0.16 -19.90 5.49
CA VAL A 213 0.73 -21.08 5.55
C VAL A 213 2.10 -20.66 6.08
N THR A 214 2.66 -19.59 5.52
CA THR A 214 3.93 -19.00 5.95
C THR A 214 3.83 -18.52 7.39
N LEU A 215 2.73 -17.88 7.78
CA LEU A 215 2.53 -17.45 9.17
C LEU A 215 2.51 -18.64 10.14
N GLN A 216 1.85 -19.75 9.79
CA GLN A 216 1.86 -20.95 10.62
C GLN A 216 3.26 -21.56 10.73
N ALA A 217 4.03 -21.60 9.63
CA ALA A 217 5.40 -22.08 9.64
C ALA A 217 6.31 -21.22 10.55
N LEU A 218 6.17 -19.88 10.48
CA LEU A 218 6.89 -18.94 11.35
C LEU A 218 6.52 -19.14 12.83
N LYS A 219 5.24 -19.35 13.14
CA LYS A 219 4.79 -19.65 14.51
C LYS A 219 5.30 -20.99 15.02
N ALA A 220 5.37 -22.01 14.18
CA ALA A 220 5.92 -23.31 14.55
C ALA A 220 7.42 -23.20 14.91
N HIS A 221 8.19 -22.40 14.17
CA HIS A 221 9.59 -22.10 14.48
C HIS A 221 9.81 -21.41 15.83
N LEU A 222 8.88 -20.55 16.25
CA LEU A 222 8.91 -19.92 17.57
C LEU A 222 8.58 -20.91 18.68
N GLY A 223 7.63 -21.81 18.43
CA GLY A 223 7.24 -22.86 19.38
C GLY A 223 8.34 -23.91 19.63
N THR A 224 9.15 -24.23 18.63
CA THR A 224 10.30 -25.14 18.76
C THR A 224 11.51 -24.49 19.43
N SER A 225 11.66 -23.18 19.33
CA SER A 225 12.77 -22.44 19.96
C SER A 225 12.56 -22.14 21.46
N ALA A 226 11.33 -22.31 21.98
CA ALA A 226 11.00 -22.15 23.40
C ALA A 226 11.10 -23.46 24.22
N GLY A 227 11.55 -24.55 23.59
CA GLY A 227 11.67 -25.89 24.17
C GLY A 227 13.10 -26.36 24.39
N ILE A 228 14.00 -25.46 24.82
CA ILE A 228 15.35 -25.78 25.33
C ILE A 228 15.53 -25.03 26.65
#